data_AF-A0A913ZSF2-F1
#
_entry.id   AF-A0A913ZSF2-F1
#
_cell.length_a   1.000
_cell.length_b   1.000
_cell.length_c   1.000
_cell.angle_alpha   90.00
_cell.angle_beta   90.00
_cell.angle_gamma   90.00
#
_symmetry.space_group_name_H-M   'P 1'
#
loop_
_entity.id
_entity.type
_entity.pdbx_description
1 polymer ?
#
loop_
_entity_poly.entity_id
_entity_poly.type
_entity_poly.pdbx_seq_one_letter_code
_entity_poly.pdbx_strand_id
1 'polypeptide(L)'
;MSLEREASERHEAVALGLATFAKTYDFVATLLMLCDVLPLLARLSKIFQASFNFPFFFLDVSGSGKSRLLCPAPKHRWHTSITKKLQDSEGGQYLHTTDQVIDDLREQKIIIKTGDREKFMKQIFKKYLAKVIENIEQRFPDNHILKAFNVFNPADVDLQQYLELETLCDRFSIDFEGARVEYDVLINLMHQEYLTLTPSEMMQTITSRLGDIMPLMAKLAAVALVLPVSTAGRPNF
;
A
#
# COMPACT_ATOMS: atom_id res chain seq x y z
N MET A 1 -25.28 -12.45 26.43
CA MET A 1 -25.11 -13.87 26.82
C MET A 1 -23.65 -14.22 26.60
N SER A 2 -22.94 -14.78 27.59
CA SER A 2 -21.55 -15.21 27.42
C SER A 2 -21.49 -16.69 27.08
N LEU A 3 -20.52 -17.09 26.25
CA LEU A 3 -20.28 -18.48 25.87
C LEU A 3 -20.07 -19.38 27.10
N GLU A 4 -19.43 -18.86 28.14
CA GLU A 4 -19.20 -19.59 29.39
C GLU A 4 -20.51 -19.88 30.13
N ARG A 5 -21.47 -18.96 30.06
CA ARG A 5 -22.78 -19.11 30.69
C ARG A 5 -23.63 -20.14 29.94
N GLU A 6 -23.62 -20.15 28.61
CA GLU A 6 -24.30 -21.20 27.83
C GLU A 6 -23.63 -22.57 28.00
N ALA A 7 -22.29 -22.63 28.06
CA ALA A 7 -21.56 -23.86 28.31
C ALA A 7 -21.86 -24.46 29.69
N SER A 8 -22.01 -23.62 30.73
CA SER A 8 -22.25 -24.07 32.11
C SER A 8 -23.73 -24.32 32.43
N GLU A 9 -24.63 -23.47 31.95
CA GLU A 9 -26.07 -23.59 32.26
C GLU A 9 -26.76 -24.62 31.34
N ARG A 10 -26.36 -24.70 30.06
CA ARG A 10 -27.02 -25.58 29.07
C ARG A 10 -26.22 -26.83 28.70
N HIS A 11 -25.01 -26.99 29.24
CA HIS A 11 -24.10 -28.12 28.96
C HIS A 11 -23.85 -28.31 27.45
N GLU A 12 -23.86 -27.19 26.71
CA GLU A 12 -23.72 -27.22 25.27
C GLU A 12 -22.25 -27.41 24.89
N ALA A 13 -21.91 -28.60 24.39
CA ALA A 13 -20.54 -28.98 24.07
C ALA A 13 -19.88 -28.02 23.06
N VAL A 14 -20.65 -27.44 22.14
CA VAL A 14 -20.17 -26.46 21.16
C VAL A 14 -19.78 -25.15 21.84
N ALA A 15 -20.60 -24.64 22.76
CA ALA A 15 -20.31 -23.43 23.51
C ALA A 15 -19.04 -23.60 24.39
N LEU A 16 -18.87 -24.78 25.01
CA LEU A 16 -17.67 -25.12 25.78
C LEU A 16 -16.42 -25.17 24.89
N GLY A 17 -16.52 -25.80 23.72
CA GLY A 17 -15.43 -25.88 22.74
C GLY A 17 -15.00 -24.51 22.22
N LEU A 18 -15.95 -23.64 21.89
CA LEU A 18 -15.68 -22.27 21.47
C LEU A 18 -15.07 -21.42 22.59
N ALA A 19 -15.57 -21.56 23.82
CA ALA A 19 -15.00 -20.88 24.98
C ALA A 19 -13.55 -21.30 25.24
N THR A 20 -13.24 -22.59 25.06
CA THR A 20 -11.87 -23.11 25.18
C THR A 20 -10.98 -22.63 24.03
N PHE A 21 -11.51 -22.59 22.80
CA PHE A 21 -10.79 -22.08 21.64
C PHE A 21 -10.45 -20.59 21.75
N ALA A 22 -11.41 -19.76 22.19
CA ALA A 22 -11.21 -18.32 22.39
C ALA A 22 -10.12 -18.01 23.44
N LYS A 23 -9.83 -18.98 24.31
CA LYS A 23 -8.80 -18.92 25.36
C LYS A 23 -7.43 -19.42 24.90
N THR A 24 -7.24 -19.73 23.63
CA THR A 24 -5.92 -20.16 23.10
C THR A 24 -5.04 -18.96 22.77
N TYR A 25 -3.72 -19.12 22.91
CA TYR A 25 -2.74 -18.11 22.50
C TYR A 25 -2.96 -17.70 21.03
N ASP A 26 -3.10 -18.68 20.14
CA ASP A 26 -3.29 -18.45 18.71
C ASP A 26 -4.51 -17.57 18.42
N PHE A 27 -5.62 -17.76 19.13
CA PHE A 27 -6.83 -16.93 18.96
C PHE A 27 -6.58 -15.48 19.38
N VAL A 28 -6.06 -15.27 20.59
CA VAL A 28 -5.80 -13.92 21.13
C VAL A 28 -4.76 -13.19 20.27
N ALA A 29 -3.66 -13.86 19.92
CA ALA A 29 -2.62 -13.31 19.06
C ALA A 29 -3.14 -12.98 17.65
N THR A 30 -4.03 -13.81 17.09
CA THR A 30 -4.69 -13.52 15.80
C THR A 30 -5.57 -12.29 15.89
N LEU A 31 -6.36 -12.15 16.96
CA LEU A 31 -7.24 -10.99 17.14
C LEU A 31 -6.41 -9.70 17.24
N LEU A 32 -5.35 -9.69 18.04
CA LEU A 32 -4.45 -8.56 18.20
C LEU A 32 -3.69 -8.25 16.89
N MET A 33 -3.23 -9.27 16.18
CA MET A 33 -2.66 -9.11 14.83
C MET A 33 -3.65 -8.43 13.88
N LEU A 34 -4.93 -8.84 13.88
CA LEU A 34 -5.94 -8.24 13.02
C LEU A 34 -6.23 -6.77 13.41
N CYS A 35 -6.18 -6.42 14.69
CA CYS A 35 -6.26 -5.02 15.13
C CYS A 35 -5.13 -4.15 14.55
N ASP A 36 -3.93 -4.71 14.38
CA ASP A 36 -2.79 -4.02 13.75
C ASP A 36 -2.94 -3.96 12.21
N VAL A 37 -3.35 -5.06 11.58
CA VAL A 37 -3.37 -5.20 10.12
C VAL A 37 -4.57 -4.51 9.48
N LEU A 38 -5.77 -4.68 10.03
CA LEU A 38 -7.01 -4.23 9.37
C LEU A 38 -7.05 -2.72 9.12
N PRO A 39 -6.60 -1.83 10.04
CA PRO A 39 -6.54 -0.40 9.76
C PRO A 39 -5.60 -0.06 8.58
N LEU A 40 -4.49 -0.78 8.45
CA LEU A 40 -3.55 -0.60 7.34
C LEU A 40 -4.21 -1.00 6.01
N LEU A 41 -4.86 -2.16 5.97
CA LEU A 41 -5.60 -2.63 4.79
C LEU A 41 -6.78 -1.72 4.44
N ALA A 42 -7.52 -1.22 5.43
CA ALA A 42 -8.62 -0.29 5.22
C ALA A 42 -8.12 1.04 4.65
N ARG A 43 -6.99 1.56 5.15
CA ARG A 43 -6.36 2.77 4.58
C ARG A 43 -5.87 2.54 3.16
N LEU A 44 -5.23 1.40 2.90
CA LEU A 44 -4.81 1.02 1.56
C LEU A 44 -6.02 0.92 0.59
N SER A 45 -7.10 0.29 1.04
CA SER A 45 -8.36 0.21 0.27
C SER A 45 -8.96 1.59 0.00
N LYS A 46 -8.98 2.49 1.00
CA LYS A 46 -9.47 3.87 0.81
C LYS A 46 -8.61 4.64 -0.17
N ILE A 47 -7.29 4.47 -0.13
CA ILE A 47 -6.38 5.08 -1.11
C ILE A 47 -6.76 4.60 -2.51
N PHE A 48 -6.85 3.28 -2.73
CA PHE A 48 -7.26 2.71 -4.02
C PHE A 48 -8.67 3.12 -4.48
N GLN A 49 -9.57 3.46 -3.56
CA GLN A 49 -10.93 3.90 -3.87
C GLN A 49 -11.03 5.41 -4.13
N ALA A 50 -10.19 6.22 -3.49
CA ALA A 50 -10.16 7.67 -3.66
C ALA A 50 -9.54 8.10 -5.02
N SER A 51 -9.14 7.13 -5.84
CA SER A 51 -8.36 7.30 -7.07
C SER A 51 -9.19 7.75 -8.27
N PHE A 52 -9.72 8.97 -8.23
CA PHE A 52 -9.86 9.81 -9.44
C PHE A 52 -8.73 10.86 -9.52
N ASN A 53 -8.06 11.15 -8.40
CA ASN A 53 -6.93 12.08 -8.32
C ASN A 53 -5.74 11.37 -7.66
N PHE A 54 -5.19 10.36 -8.32
CA PHE A 54 -3.94 9.76 -7.89
C PHE A 54 -2.79 10.57 -8.50
N PRO A 55 -2.10 11.46 -7.77
CA PRO A 55 -0.67 11.54 -8.01
C PRO A 55 -0.14 10.14 -7.69
N PHE A 56 0.62 9.53 -8.60
CA PHE A 56 1.23 8.20 -8.43
C PHE A 56 2.21 8.09 -7.22
N PHE A 57 2.19 9.09 -6.34
CA PHE A 57 3.15 9.37 -5.30
C PHE A 57 2.46 9.35 -3.93
N PHE A 58 3.16 8.73 -2.98
CA PHE A 58 2.90 8.75 -1.54
C PHE A 58 1.85 7.77 -1.00
N LEU A 59 2.27 6.49 -0.88
CA LEU A 59 1.89 5.71 0.29
C LEU A 59 2.93 5.93 1.39
N ASP A 60 2.69 6.89 2.28
CA ASP A 60 3.31 6.93 3.61
C ASP A 60 2.24 6.60 4.64
N VAL A 61 2.33 5.39 5.20
CA VAL A 61 1.42 4.93 6.26
C VAL A 61 2.04 5.20 7.63
N SER A 62 3.00 6.11 7.77
CA SER A 62 3.52 6.52 9.08
C SER A 62 2.50 7.42 9.78
N GLY A 63 2.03 6.96 10.93
CA GLY A 63 1.14 7.73 11.79
C GLY A 63 1.98 8.68 12.63
N SER A 64 2.38 9.81 12.08
CA SER A 64 2.77 10.98 12.85
C SER A 64 2.64 12.22 11.97
N GLY A 65 1.85 13.19 12.42
CA GLY A 65 1.42 14.36 11.65
C GLY A 65 2.53 15.40 11.40
N LYS A 66 3.69 15.00 10.88
CA LYS A 66 4.71 15.94 10.40
C LYS A 66 5.25 15.46 9.06
N SER A 67 4.62 15.98 8.01
CA SER A 67 5.13 15.98 6.64
C SER A 67 6.59 16.45 6.65
N ARG A 68 7.52 15.54 6.34
CA ARG A 68 8.88 15.89 5.90
C ARG A 68 9.11 15.17 4.58
N LEU A 69 9.05 15.97 3.52
CA LEU A 69 9.70 15.73 2.24
C LEU A 69 11.19 15.44 2.46
N LEU A 70 11.79 14.74 1.48
CA LEU A 70 13.20 14.35 1.32
C LEU A 70 13.48 12.84 1.55
N CYS A 71 13.36 12.04 0.48
CA CYS A 71 14.46 11.19 -0.04
C CYS A 71 14.02 10.34 -1.25
N PRO A 72 14.95 10.08 -2.20
CA PRO A 72 14.71 9.48 -3.51
C PRO A 72 14.71 7.94 -3.48
N ALA A 73 14.19 7.34 -4.55
CA ALA A 73 14.06 5.90 -4.87
C ALA A 73 12.74 5.22 -4.45
N PRO A 74 11.79 5.01 -5.40
CA PRO A 74 10.59 4.23 -5.19
C PRO A 74 10.77 2.84 -5.82
N LYS A 75 11.43 1.95 -5.10
CA LYS A 75 10.95 0.55 -5.01
C LYS A 75 10.55 0.42 -3.55
N HIS A 76 9.32 -0.02 -3.26
CA HIS A 76 8.89 -0.42 -1.92
C HIS A 76 8.47 0.66 -0.89
N ARG A 77 7.77 1.78 -1.18
CA ARG A 77 7.30 2.65 -0.05
C ARG A 77 6.09 2.09 0.73
N TRP A 78 5.15 1.40 0.07
CA TRP A 78 4.06 0.66 0.75
C TRP A 78 4.54 -0.66 1.35
N HIS A 79 5.44 -1.36 0.66
CA HIS A 79 6.13 -2.53 1.19
C HIS A 79 6.92 -2.09 2.42
N THR A 80 7.79 -1.09 2.35
CA THR A 80 8.46 -0.54 3.54
C THR A 80 7.47 -0.03 4.58
N SER A 81 6.33 0.60 4.27
CA SER A 81 5.41 1.06 5.33
C SER A 81 4.72 -0.08 6.07
N ILE A 82 4.24 -1.12 5.37
CA ILE A 82 3.57 -2.29 5.96
C ILE A 82 4.63 -3.20 6.60
N THR A 83 5.68 -3.51 5.85
CA THR A 83 6.79 -4.37 6.25
C THR A 83 7.59 -3.74 7.38
N LYS A 84 7.92 -2.45 7.36
CA LYS A 84 8.61 -1.77 8.48
C LYS A 84 7.73 -1.65 9.73
N LYS A 85 6.44 -1.31 9.58
CA LYS A 85 5.52 -1.23 10.74
C LYS A 85 5.15 -2.58 11.35
N LEU A 86 5.25 -3.66 10.59
CA LEU A 86 4.86 -5.00 11.06
C LEU A 86 6.07 -5.93 11.27
N GLN A 87 7.22 -5.68 10.64
CA GLN A 87 8.46 -6.46 10.80
C GLN A 87 9.48 -5.81 11.74
N ASP A 88 9.69 -4.49 11.72
CA ASP A 88 10.73 -3.85 12.57
C ASP A 88 10.37 -3.91 14.06
N SER A 89 9.09 -4.12 14.37
CA SER A 89 8.57 -4.21 15.73
C SER A 89 8.18 -5.62 16.14
N GLU A 90 8.67 -6.72 15.54
CA GLU A 90 8.24 -8.09 15.95
C GLU A 90 6.69 -8.28 16.04
N GLY A 91 5.91 -7.48 15.30
CA GLY A 91 4.48 -7.29 15.55
C GLY A 91 4.08 -5.82 15.60
N GLY A 92 2.79 -5.51 15.41
CA GLY A 92 2.30 -4.15 15.62
C GLY A 92 2.13 -3.82 17.12
N GLN A 93 1.61 -2.62 17.40
CA GLN A 93 1.44 -2.13 18.78
C GLN A 93 0.56 -3.08 19.60
N TYR A 94 -0.49 -3.65 19.00
CA TYR A 94 -1.40 -4.57 19.69
C TYR A 94 -0.77 -5.95 19.85
N LEU A 95 -0.07 -6.48 18.85
CA LEU A 95 0.58 -7.78 18.94
C LEU A 95 1.69 -7.81 20.02
N HIS A 96 2.36 -6.69 20.28
CA HIS A 96 3.30 -6.59 21.40
C HIS A 96 2.64 -6.76 22.78
N THR A 97 1.40 -6.31 22.93
CA THR A 97 0.66 -6.43 24.19
C THR A 97 0.10 -7.83 24.42
N THR A 98 0.29 -8.78 23.49
CA THR A 98 -0.25 -10.14 23.58
C THR A 98 0.13 -10.82 24.90
N ASP A 99 1.40 -10.76 25.30
CA ASP A 99 1.83 -11.44 26.53
C ASP A 99 1.18 -10.81 27.77
N GLN A 100 1.00 -9.49 27.78
CA GLN A 100 0.31 -8.78 28.87
C GLN A 100 -1.19 -9.08 28.91
N VAL A 101 -1.86 -9.06 27.74
CA VAL A 101 -3.29 -9.40 27.63
C VAL A 101 -3.52 -10.85 28.06
N ILE A 102 -2.60 -11.77 27.72
CA ILE A 102 -2.78 -13.16 28.14
C ILE A 102 -2.45 -13.34 29.62
N ASP A 103 -1.49 -12.59 30.17
CA ASP A 103 -1.23 -12.55 31.62
C ASP A 103 -2.47 -12.08 32.40
N ASP A 104 -3.15 -11.04 31.92
CA ASP A 104 -4.44 -10.58 32.49
C ASP A 104 -5.53 -11.66 32.37
N LEU A 105 -5.49 -12.47 31.30
CA LEU A 105 -6.43 -13.56 31.08
C LEU A 105 -6.03 -14.88 31.76
N ARG A 106 -4.87 -14.97 32.45
CA ARG A 106 -4.48 -16.17 33.21
C ARG A 106 -5.47 -16.47 34.33
N GLU A 107 -6.11 -15.44 34.88
CA GLU A 107 -7.21 -15.58 35.84
C GLU A 107 -8.37 -16.44 35.27
N GLN A 108 -8.48 -16.52 33.94
CA GLN A 108 -9.48 -17.32 33.23
C GLN A 108 -8.99 -18.70 32.78
N LYS A 109 -7.85 -19.18 33.32
CA LYS A 109 -7.21 -20.48 33.04
C LYS A 109 -6.65 -20.61 31.61
N ILE A 110 -6.15 -19.53 31.03
CA ILE A 110 -5.38 -19.62 29.78
C ILE A 110 -4.01 -20.23 30.07
N ILE A 111 -3.69 -21.32 29.38
CA ILE A 111 -2.39 -21.99 29.48
C ILE A 111 -1.51 -21.49 28.33
N ILE A 112 -0.55 -20.61 28.65
CA ILE A 112 0.53 -20.25 27.71
C ILE A 112 1.65 -21.27 27.85
N LYS A 113 2.08 -21.87 26.74
CA LYS A 113 3.30 -22.69 26.71
C LYS A 113 4.48 -21.85 26.27
N THR A 114 5.64 -22.15 26.82
CA THR A 114 6.91 -21.56 26.40
C THR A 114 7.11 -21.81 24.90
N GLY A 115 7.24 -20.74 24.11
CA GLY A 115 7.43 -20.82 22.65
C GLY A 115 6.17 -20.64 21.80
N ASP A 116 4.98 -20.50 22.39
CA ASP A 116 3.73 -20.25 21.62
C ASP A 116 3.84 -18.96 20.79
N ARG A 117 4.45 -17.90 21.33
CA ARG A 117 4.75 -16.65 20.60
C ARG A 117 5.63 -16.87 19.37
N GLU A 118 6.77 -17.53 19.53
CA GLU A 118 7.70 -17.78 18.42
C GLU A 118 7.05 -18.66 17.35
N LYS A 119 6.28 -19.67 17.79
CA LYS A 119 5.52 -20.54 16.90
C LYS A 119 4.49 -19.73 16.11
N PHE A 120 3.69 -18.89 16.76
CA PHE A 120 2.71 -18.01 16.12
C PHE A 120 3.39 -17.08 15.11
N MET A 121 4.45 -16.39 15.51
CA MET A 121 5.18 -15.46 14.66
C MET A 121 5.73 -16.13 13.40
N LYS A 122 6.30 -17.32 13.54
CA LYS A 122 6.88 -18.07 12.42
C LYS A 122 5.83 -18.73 11.52
N GLN A 123 4.80 -19.33 12.12
CA GLN A 123 3.86 -20.18 11.39
C GLN A 123 2.64 -19.43 10.85
N ILE A 124 2.21 -18.37 11.52
CA ILE A 124 0.99 -17.64 11.19
C ILE A 124 1.33 -16.23 10.71
N PHE A 125 1.92 -15.40 11.57
CA PHE A 125 2.11 -13.97 11.29
C PHE A 125 2.93 -13.72 10.02
N LYS A 126 4.14 -14.29 9.94
CA LYS A 126 5.04 -14.11 8.78
C LYS A 126 4.42 -14.64 7.48
N LYS A 127 3.71 -15.78 7.55
CA LYS A 127 3.05 -16.36 6.37
C LYS A 127 1.88 -15.51 5.89
N TYR A 128 1.05 -15.05 6.83
CA TYR A 128 -0.06 -14.15 6.54
C TYR A 128 0.45 -12.86 5.88
N LEU A 129 1.46 -12.22 6.46
CA LEU A 129 2.03 -10.99 5.92
C LEU A 129 2.61 -11.20 4.52
N ALA A 130 3.38 -12.27 4.30
CA ALA A 130 3.91 -12.62 2.99
C ALA A 130 2.79 -12.80 1.96
N LYS A 131 1.70 -13.50 2.34
CA LYS A 131 0.55 -13.70 1.45
C LYS A 131 -0.20 -12.41 1.14
N VAL A 132 -0.34 -11.50 2.12
CA VAL A 132 -0.94 -10.18 1.91
C VAL A 132 -0.11 -9.36 0.93
N ILE A 133 1.22 -9.34 1.10
CA ILE A 133 2.14 -8.64 0.19
C ILE A 133 2.03 -9.22 -1.22
N GLU A 134 2.14 -10.55 -1.35
CA GLU A 134 2.01 -11.25 -2.64
C GLU A 134 0.68 -10.92 -3.32
N ASN A 135 -0.44 -10.93 -2.57
CA ASN A 135 -1.76 -10.61 -3.11
C ASN A 135 -1.86 -9.14 -3.57
N ILE A 136 -1.20 -8.21 -2.89
CA ILE A 136 -1.15 -6.81 -3.30
C ILE A 136 -0.32 -6.68 -4.58
N GLU A 137 0.85 -7.31 -4.65
CA GLU A 137 1.71 -7.30 -5.85
C GLU A 137 1.01 -7.90 -7.07
N GLN A 138 0.35 -9.04 -6.91
CA GLN A 138 -0.42 -9.69 -7.98
C GLN A 138 -1.59 -8.84 -8.49
N ARG A 139 -2.14 -7.96 -7.67
CA ARG A 139 -3.19 -7.03 -8.11
C ARG A 139 -2.66 -5.88 -8.96
N PHE A 140 -1.35 -5.59 -8.90
CA PHE A 140 -0.74 -4.49 -9.64
C PHE A 140 0.55 -4.95 -10.34
N PRO A 141 0.47 -5.88 -11.31
CA PRO A 141 1.66 -6.35 -12.04
C PRO A 141 2.36 -5.20 -12.79
N ASP A 142 1.57 -4.23 -13.25
CA ASP A 142 2.02 -3.05 -14.00
C ASP A 142 2.37 -1.87 -13.07
N ASN A 143 2.59 -2.09 -11.77
CA ASN A 143 2.96 -1.02 -10.83
C ASN A 143 4.22 -0.26 -11.27
N HIS A 144 5.14 -0.93 -11.98
CA HIS A 144 6.33 -0.28 -12.54
C HIS A 144 5.98 0.74 -13.64
N ILE A 145 4.97 0.47 -14.48
CA ILE A 145 4.44 1.39 -15.49
C ILE A 145 3.70 2.55 -14.81
N LEU A 146 2.86 2.26 -13.81
CA LEU A 146 2.15 3.31 -13.06
C LEU A 146 3.12 4.28 -12.39
N LYS A 147 4.21 3.76 -11.81
CA LYS A 147 5.28 4.58 -11.25
C LYS A 147 5.99 5.43 -12.30
N ALA A 148 6.16 4.92 -13.51
CA ALA A 148 6.87 5.61 -14.57
C ALA A 148 6.21 6.93 -14.97
N PHE A 149 4.91 7.12 -14.68
CA PHE A 149 4.24 8.41 -14.80
C PHE A 149 4.74 9.50 -13.81
N ASN A 150 5.74 9.23 -12.97
CA ASN A 150 6.44 10.27 -12.19
C ASN A 150 7.10 11.34 -13.05
N VAL A 151 7.38 11.03 -14.32
CA VAL A 151 7.93 12.01 -15.27
C VAL A 151 7.07 13.28 -15.36
N PHE A 152 5.79 13.20 -14.96
CA PHE A 152 4.88 14.34 -14.92
C PHE A 152 4.80 15.06 -13.58
N ASN A 153 5.65 14.75 -12.60
CA ASN A 153 5.61 15.33 -11.27
C ASN A 153 6.58 16.52 -11.15
N PRO A 154 6.09 17.77 -11.09
CA PRO A 154 6.95 18.94 -11.05
C PRO A 154 7.82 19.05 -9.78
N ALA A 155 7.42 18.37 -8.70
CA ALA A 155 8.12 18.42 -7.42
C ALA A 155 9.29 17.42 -7.31
N ASP A 156 9.38 16.45 -8.21
CA ASP A 156 10.37 15.37 -8.19
C ASP A 156 11.07 15.23 -9.55
N VAL A 157 11.21 16.34 -10.27
CA VAL A 157 11.85 16.37 -11.58
C VAL A 157 13.34 16.08 -11.42
N ASP A 158 13.78 14.97 -11.99
CA ASP A 158 15.18 14.57 -12.03
C ASP A 158 15.57 14.27 -13.48
N LEU A 159 16.75 14.74 -13.86
CA LEU A 159 17.38 14.48 -15.16
C LEU A 159 17.64 12.98 -15.39
N GLN A 160 17.50 12.13 -14.36
CA GLN A 160 17.68 10.68 -14.49
C GLN A 160 16.38 9.89 -14.75
N GLN A 161 15.23 10.54 -14.93
CA GLN A 161 13.95 9.85 -15.16
C GLN A 161 13.74 9.33 -16.60
N TYR A 162 14.78 9.31 -17.43
CA TYR A 162 14.69 8.76 -18.79
C TYR A 162 14.34 7.27 -18.80
N LEU A 163 14.70 6.51 -17.77
CA LEU A 163 14.34 5.09 -17.67
C LEU A 163 12.83 4.91 -17.48
N GLU A 164 12.20 5.75 -16.67
CA GLU A 164 10.76 5.82 -16.53
C GLU A 164 10.10 6.23 -17.87
N LEU A 165 10.64 7.24 -18.56
CA LEU A 165 10.12 7.65 -19.86
C LEU A 165 10.23 6.53 -20.91
N GLU A 166 11.35 5.82 -20.97
CA GLU A 166 11.58 4.67 -21.85
C GLU A 166 10.56 3.56 -21.57
N THR A 167 10.34 3.24 -20.29
CA THR A 167 9.34 2.26 -19.85
C THR A 167 7.94 2.61 -20.37
N LEU A 168 7.56 3.90 -20.33
CA LEU A 168 6.27 4.35 -20.85
C LEU A 168 6.22 4.28 -22.38
N CYS A 169 7.29 4.70 -23.06
CA CYS A 169 7.37 4.70 -24.52
C CYS A 169 7.26 3.28 -25.08
N ASP A 170 7.99 2.33 -24.50
CA ASP A 170 7.93 0.92 -24.85
C ASP A 170 6.52 0.36 -24.66
N ARG A 171 5.89 0.65 -23.51
CA ARG A 171 4.56 0.10 -23.17
C ARG A 171 3.46 0.61 -24.09
N PHE A 172 3.52 1.89 -24.48
CA PHE A 172 2.46 2.55 -25.27
C PHE A 172 2.84 2.73 -26.74
N SER A 173 3.94 2.12 -27.18
CA SER A 173 4.45 2.20 -28.56
C SER A 173 4.59 3.64 -29.04
N ILE A 174 5.26 4.47 -28.22
CA ILE A 174 5.57 5.87 -28.49
C ILE A 174 7.06 5.96 -28.84
N ASP A 175 7.40 6.83 -29.78
CA ASP A 175 8.80 7.06 -30.16
C ASP A 175 9.57 7.69 -29.00
N PHE A 176 10.56 6.96 -28.49
CA PHE A 176 11.34 7.38 -27.32
C PHE A 176 12.20 8.61 -27.62
N GLU A 177 12.85 8.68 -28.79
CA GLU A 177 13.75 9.79 -29.12
C GLU A 177 12.96 11.10 -29.27
N GLY A 178 11.81 11.07 -29.96
CA GLY A 178 10.90 12.21 -30.01
C GLY A 178 10.37 12.61 -28.63
N ALA A 179 9.93 11.62 -27.82
CA ALA A 179 9.39 11.88 -26.49
C ALA A 179 10.45 12.48 -25.56
N ARG A 180 11.71 12.07 -25.69
CA ARG A 180 12.84 12.61 -24.93
C ARG A 180 13.09 14.08 -25.23
N VAL A 181 13.08 14.48 -26.50
CA VAL A 181 13.25 15.88 -26.90
C VAL A 181 12.14 16.75 -26.30
N GLU A 182 10.89 16.28 -26.38
CA GLU A 182 9.78 16.97 -25.72
C GLU A 182 9.98 16.99 -24.20
N TYR A 183 10.39 15.89 -23.59
CA TYR A 183 10.58 15.80 -22.15
C TYR A 183 11.64 16.79 -21.63
N ASP A 184 12.73 17.00 -22.37
CA ASP A 184 13.76 17.99 -22.02
C ASP A 184 13.18 19.41 -21.97
N VAL A 185 12.28 19.75 -22.90
CA VAL A 185 11.54 21.02 -22.87
C VAL A 185 10.59 21.06 -21.68
N LEU A 186 9.93 19.93 -21.38
CA LEU A 186 8.96 19.82 -20.29
C LEU A 186 9.61 20.06 -18.93
N ILE A 187 10.78 19.46 -18.69
CA ILE A 187 11.57 19.64 -17.46
C ILE A 187 11.85 21.12 -17.21
N ASN A 188 12.29 21.84 -18.24
CA ASN A 188 12.59 23.26 -18.13
C ASN A 188 11.33 24.07 -17.77
N LEU A 189 10.19 23.77 -18.41
CA LEU A 189 8.91 24.39 -18.10
C LEU A 189 8.44 24.07 -16.68
N MET A 190 8.59 22.82 -16.23
CA MET A 190 8.21 22.41 -14.88
C MET A 190 9.01 23.18 -13.82
N HIS A 191 10.31 23.38 -14.03
CA HIS A 191 11.16 24.15 -13.12
C HIS A 191 10.84 25.65 -13.11
N GLN A 192 10.41 26.21 -14.24
CA GLN A 192 10.21 27.65 -14.38
C GLN A 192 8.81 28.10 -13.95
N GLU A 193 7.76 27.36 -14.34
CA GLU A 193 6.38 27.86 -14.27
C GLU A 193 5.42 26.94 -13.51
N TYR A 194 5.73 25.64 -13.40
CA TYR A 194 4.75 24.64 -12.95
C TYR A 194 5.12 23.91 -11.65
N LEU A 195 6.11 24.37 -10.89
CA LEU A 195 6.54 23.77 -9.62
C LEU A 195 5.41 23.60 -8.59
N THR A 196 4.36 24.44 -8.66
CA THR A 196 3.23 24.41 -7.73
C THR A 196 2.11 23.46 -8.16
N LEU A 197 2.14 22.96 -9.41
CA LEU A 197 1.10 22.08 -9.92
C LEU A 197 1.25 20.66 -9.37
N THR A 198 0.11 20.02 -9.13
CA THR A 198 0.08 18.58 -8.90
C THR A 198 0.36 17.82 -10.20
N PRO A 199 0.81 16.54 -10.14
CA PRO A 199 1.01 15.72 -11.34
C PRO A 199 -0.23 15.63 -12.24
N SER A 200 -1.43 15.57 -11.65
CA SER A 200 -2.68 15.52 -12.42
C SER A 200 -2.94 16.83 -13.16
N GLU A 201 -2.75 17.97 -12.51
CA GLU A 201 -2.88 19.30 -13.13
C GLU A 201 -1.80 19.49 -14.20
N MET A 202 -0.59 18.97 -13.99
CA MET A 202 0.46 18.99 -14.98
C MET A 202 0.07 18.19 -16.24
N MET A 203 -0.39 16.95 -16.07
CA MET A 203 -0.87 16.13 -17.20
C MET A 203 -2.07 16.78 -17.93
N GLN A 204 -2.99 17.42 -17.20
CA GLN A 204 -4.08 18.19 -17.80
C GLN A 204 -3.57 19.42 -18.55
N THR A 205 -2.54 20.10 -18.02
CA THR A 205 -1.92 21.25 -18.67
C THR A 205 -1.22 20.84 -19.96
N ILE A 206 -0.49 19.73 -19.95
CA ILE A 206 0.20 19.20 -21.13
C ILE A 206 -0.83 18.86 -22.21
N THR A 207 -1.89 18.13 -21.86
CA THR A 207 -2.93 17.71 -22.81
C THR A 207 -3.76 18.88 -23.36
N SER A 208 -4.04 19.91 -22.55
CA SER A 208 -4.93 21.01 -22.95
C SER A 208 -4.23 22.22 -23.55
N ARG A 209 -2.99 22.53 -23.13
CA ARG A 209 -2.28 23.76 -23.50
C ARG A 209 -1.00 23.51 -24.30
N LEU A 210 -0.29 22.42 -24.00
CA LEU A 210 1.01 22.13 -24.62
C LEU A 210 0.91 21.05 -25.71
N GLY A 211 -0.28 20.51 -25.98
CA GLY A 211 -0.46 19.37 -26.86
C GLY A 211 0.03 19.58 -28.30
N ASP A 212 -0.08 20.80 -28.81
CA ASP A 212 0.40 21.14 -30.16
C ASP A 212 1.93 21.22 -30.24
N ILE A 213 2.58 21.55 -29.12
CA ILE A 213 4.04 21.73 -29.03
C ILE A 213 4.70 20.40 -28.64
N MET A 214 4.00 19.58 -27.84
CA MET A 214 4.52 18.38 -27.19
C MET A 214 3.54 17.20 -27.38
N PRO A 215 3.29 16.77 -28.63
CA PRO A 215 2.27 15.79 -28.94
C PRO A 215 2.54 14.40 -28.31
N LEU A 216 3.79 13.99 -28.16
CA LEU A 216 4.13 12.67 -27.59
C LEU A 216 3.92 12.67 -26.07
N MET A 217 4.34 13.72 -25.37
CA MET A 217 4.11 13.88 -23.94
C MET A 217 2.62 14.08 -23.63
N ALA A 218 1.89 14.80 -24.48
CA ALA A 218 0.44 14.92 -24.38
C ALA A 218 -0.26 13.58 -24.56
N LYS A 219 0.19 12.74 -25.49
CA LYS A 219 -0.33 11.38 -25.65
C LYS A 219 -0.10 10.53 -24.39
N LEU A 220 1.11 10.56 -23.81
CA LEU A 220 1.41 9.88 -22.56
C LEU A 220 0.56 10.39 -21.38
N ALA A 221 0.42 11.71 -21.25
CA ALA A 221 -0.39 12.34 -20.22
C ALA A 221 -1.87 12.00 -20.38
N ALA A 222 -2.39 11.97 -21.61
CA ALA A 222 -3.77 11.55 -21.91
C ALA A 222 -4.02 10.11 -21.50
N VAL A 223 -3.08 9.19 -21.79
CA VAL A 223 -3.14 7.80 -21.35
C VAL A 223 -3.19 7.71 -19.82
N ALA A 224 -2.31 8.45 -19.12
CA ALA A 224 -2.27 8.47 -17.67
C ALA A 224 -3.60 8.92 -17.04
N LEU A 225 -4.23 9.94 -17.62
CA LEU A 225 -5.50 10.51 -17.15
C LEU A 225 -6.70 9.57 -17.34
N VAL A 226 -6.63 8.61 -18.26
CA VAL A 226 -7.71 7.65 -18.53
C VAL A 226 -7.47 6.26 -17.95
N LEU A 227 -6.25 5.96 -17.48
CA LEU A 227 -5.93 4.66 -16.89
C LEU A 227 -6.73 4.44 -15.60
N PRO A 228 -7.63 3.43 -15.56
CA PRO A 228 -8.33 3.12 -14.33
C PRO A 228 -7.33 2.54 -13.32
N VAL A 229 -7.14 3.23 -12.19
CA VAL A 229 -6.27 2.76 -11.10
C VAL A 229 -6.89 1.55 -10.35
N SER A 230 -8.16 1.25 -10.63
CA SER A 230 -8.90 0.15 -10.02
C SER A 230 -9.02 -1.06 -10.95
N THR A 231 -8.45 -2.19 -10.53
CA THR A 231 -8.61 -3.50 -11.18
C THR A 231 -10.01 -4.10 -11.09
N ALA A 232 -10.97 -3.42 -10.43
CA ALA A 232 -12.37 -3.83 -10.43
C ALA A 232 -13.05 -3.63 -11.80
N GLY A 233 -12.45 -2.82 -12.68
CA GLY A 233 -12.78 -2.79 -14.10
C GLY A 233 -11.55 -3.22 -14.89
N ARG A 234 -11.45 -4.48 -15.28
CA ARG A 234 -10.63 -4.85 -16.44
C ARG A 234 -11.47 -4.61 -17.69
N PRO A 235 -11.18 -3.62 -18.55
CA PRO A 235 -11.35 -3.81 -19.98
C PRO A 235 -10.20 -4.72 -20.42
N ASN A 236 -10.53 -5.85 -21.02
CA ASN A 236 -9.54 -6.60 -21.78
C ASN A 236 -9.09 -5.71 -22.95
N PHE A 237 -7.86 -5.20 -22.90
CA PHE A 237 -7.17 -4.62 -24.04
C PHE A 237 -6.08 -5.59 -24.49
#